data_AF-A0A2V3V2V7-F1
#
_entry.id   AF-A0A2V3V2V7-F1
#
_cell.length_a   1.000
_cell.length_b   1.000
_cell.length_c   1.000
_cell.angle_alpha   90.00
_cell.angle_beta   90.00
_cell.angle_gamma   90.00
#
_symmetry.space_group_name_H-M   'P 1'
#
loop_
_entity.id
_entity.type
_entity.pdbx_description
1 polymer ?
#
loop_
_entity_poly.entity_id
_entity_poly.type
_entity_poly.pdbx_seq_one_letter_code
_entity_poly.pdbx_strand_id
1 'polypeptide(L)'
;MSRREWTLIFNCGHEGCTERATYRYPTRRDLVSSYESKNYSNGRWRCVRHTRPNEVLGIDNLATCHETVLEERSYGKFWGNSGFIHGPGFKAFADDFPPGTKIIVRAEVVLPDARKSGSVAS
;
A
#
# COMPACT_ATOMS: atom_id res chain seq x y z
N MET A 1 -14.64 -9.33 -32.59
CA MET A 1 -13.97 -8.05 -32.35
C MET A 1 -13.60 -7.98 -30.88
N SER A 2 -12.31 -7.95 -30.53
CA SER A 2 -11.91 -7.70 -29.14
C SER A 2 -12.37 -6.31 -28.73
N ARG A 3 -12.99 -6.17 -27.56
CA ARG A 3 -13.38 -4.86 -27.02
C ARG A 3 -12.11 -4.03 -26.85
N ARG A 4 -12.04 -2.86 -27.49
CA ARG A 4 -10.97 -1.88 -27.20
C ARG A 4 -11.16 -1.41 -25.76
N GLU A 5 -10.28 -1.86 -24.86
CA GLU A 5 -10.17 -1.33 -23.51
C GLU A 5 -9.57 0.09 -23.57
N TRP A 6 -10.13 0.99 -22.77
CA TRP A 6 -9.66 2.36 -22.67
C TRP A 6 -8.70 2.47 -21.49
N THR A 7 -7.44 2.78 -21.76
CA THR A 7 -6.39 2.86 -20.72
C THR A 7 -6.15 4.31 -20.34
N LEU A 8 -6.14 4.58 -19.04
CA LEU A 8 -5.81 5.87 -18.43
C LEU A 8 -4.50 5.73 -17.68
N ILE A 9 -3.52 6.58 -18.00
CA ILE A 9 -2.18 6.54 -17.42
C ILE A 9 -1.87 7.90 -16.80
N PHE A 10 -1.37 7.89 -15.57
CA PHE A 10 -0.86 9.09 -14.89
C PHE A 10 0.59 8.87 -14.48
N ASN A 11 1.42 9.90 -14.67
CA ASN A 11 2.71 9.99 -13.99
C ASN A 11 2.50 10.54 -12.59
N CYS A 12 3.34 10.13 -11.64
CA CYS A 12 3.41 10.77 -10.34
C CYS A 12 3.76 12.25 -10.50
N GLY A 13 3.02 13.13 -9.82
CA GLY A 13 3.26 14.57 -9.84
C GLY A 13 4.42 15.07 -9.00
N HIS A 14 5.16 14.17 -8.33
CA HIS A 14 6.37 14.53 -7.63
C HIS A 14 7.51 14.71 -8.64
N GLU A 15 8.29 15.78 -8.49
CA GLU A 15 9.43 16.08 -9.36
C GLU A 15 10.43 14.91 -9.39
N GLY A 16 10.88 14.53 -10.58
CA GLY A 16 11.82 13.42 -10.79
C GLY A 16 11.25 12.01 -10.57
N CYS A 17 9.97 11.85 -10.20
CA CYS A 17 9.38 10.53 -10.03
C CYS A 17 8.91 9.92 -11.36
N THR A 18 9.35 8.68 -11.64
CA THR A 18 9.00 7.94 -12.87
C THR A 18 7.83 6.97 -12.68
N GLU A 19 7.24 6.91 -11.48
CA GLU A 19 6.16 5.98 -11.17
C GLU A 19 4.88 6.32 -11.95
N ARG A 20 4.16 5.28 -12.38
CA ARG A 20 2.94 5.43 -13.19
C ARG A 20 1.78 4.62 -12.62
N ALA A 21 0.61 5.24 -12.53
CA ALA A 21 -0.64 4.53 -12.32
C ALA A 21 -1.30 4.21 -13.66
N THR A 22 -1.83 2.99 -13.80
CA THR A 22 -2.55 2.53 -14.98
C THR A 22 -3.92 2.01 -14.57
N TYR A 23 -4.97 2.57 -15.16
CA TYR A 23 -6.35 2.14 -14.98
C TYR A 23 -6.93 1.72 -16.32
N ARG A 24 -7.72 0.64 -16.34
CA ARG A 24 -8.36 0.13 -17.55
C ARG A 24 -9.86 0.20 -17.41
N TYR A 25 -10.50 0.78 -18.41
CA TYR A 25 -11.94 0.96 -18.45
C TYR A 25 -12.56 0.22 -19.63
N PRO A 26 -13.70 -0.45 -19.42
CA PRO A 26 -14.38 -1.17 -20.49
C PRO A 26 -14.99 -0.25 -21.56
N THR A 27 -15.27 1.01 -21.24
CA THR A 27 -15.82 2.02 -22.18
C THR A 27 -15.19 3.39 -21.98
N ARG A 28 -15.25 4.24 -23.01
CA ARG A 28 -14.78 5.62 -22.95
C ARG A 28 -15.56 6.47 -21.93
N ARG A 29 -16.87 6.21 -21.79
CA ARG A 29 -17.74 6.93 -20.86
C ARG A 29 -17.26 6.71 -19.42
N ASP A 30 -16.97 5.46 -19.06
CA ASP A 30 -16.50 5.09 -17.72
C ASP A 30 -15.15 5.76 -17.40
N LEU A 31 -14.24 5.82 -18.37
CA LEU A 31 -12.97 6.53 -18.21
C LEU A 31 -13.19 8.01 -17.91
N VAL A 32 -13.99 8.71 -18.71
CA VAL A 32 -14.20 10.16 -18.54
C VAL A 32 -14.94 10.48 -17.24
N SER A 33 -15.87 9.62 -16.82
CA SER A 33 -16.63 9.80 -15.58
C SER A 33 -15.90 9.33 -14.32
N SER A 34 -14.76 8.63 -14.47
CA SER A 34 -14.06 7.99 -13.35
C SER A 34 -13.52 8.98 -12.34
N TYR A 35 -13.40 8.51 -11.10
CA TYR A 35 -12.81 9.29 -10.02
C TYR A 35 -11.36 9.66 -10.36
N GLU A 36 -10.61 8.71 -10.93
CA GLU A 36 -9.22 8.87 -11.30
C GLU A 36 -9.05 9.94 -12.37
N SER A 37 -9.84 9.90 -13.46
CA SER A 37 -9.79 10.93 -14.50
C SER A 37 -10.10 12.33 -13.96
N LYS A 38 -10.97 12.44 -12.96
CA LYS A 38 -11.38 13.73 -12.39
C LYS A 38 -10.38 14.28 -11.36
N ASN A 39 -9.74 13.41 -10.57
CA ASN A 39 -8.96 13.82 -9.40
C ASN A 39 -7.44 13.65 -9.58
N TYR A 40 -7.00 12.71 -10.41
CA TYR A 40 -5.60 12.31 -10.54
C TYR A 40 -4.89 12.91 -11.77
N SER A 41 -5.68 13.42 -12.72
CA SER A 41 -5.19 14.17 -13.88
C SER A 41 -4.36 15.41 -13.50
N ASN A 42 -3.57 15.89 -14.47
CA ASN A 42 -2.73 17.09 -14.33
C ASN A 42 -1.69 17.01 -13.20
N GLY A 43 -1.09 15.83 -12.99
CA GLY A 43 -0.03 15.65 -12.00
C GLY A 43 -0.51 15.72 -10.54
N ARG A 44 -1.82 15.59 -10.29
CA ARG A 44 -2.35 15.57 -8.92
C ARG A 44 -2.13 14.23 -8.24
N TRP A 45 -2.03 13.16 -9.02
CA TRP A 45 -1.70 11.85 -8.50
C TRP A 45 -0.28 11.81 -7.95
N ARG A 46 -0.14 11.27 -6.75
CA ARG A 46 1.15 10.98 -6.12
C ARG A 46 1.18 9.50 -5.73
N CYS A 47 2.28 8.82 -6.02
CA CYS A 47 2.45 7.42 -5.64
C CYS A 47 2.65 7.27 -4.12
N VAL A 48 2.53 6.03 -3.62
CA VAL A 48 2.65 5.73 -2.19
C VAL A 48 3.99 6.19 -1.58
N ARG A 49 5.08 6.16 -2.35
CA ARG A 49 6.39 6.69 -1.93
C ARG A 49 6.36 8.18 -1.57
N HIS A 50 5.43 8.94 -2.13
CA HIS A 50 5.31 10.39 -1.91
C HIS A 50 4.09 10.80 -1.07
N THR A 51 3.09 9.93 -0.93
CA THR A 51 1.94 10.19 -0.04
C THR A 51 2.15 9.62 1.34
N ARG A 52 2.90 8.51 1.46
CA ARG A 52 3.16 7.80 2.72
C ARG A 52 4.60 7.25 2.77
N PRO A 53 5.62 8.11 2.69
CA PRO A 53 7.02 7.68 2.60
C PRO A 53 7.44 6.75 3.74
N ASN A 54 6.97 7.00 4.96
CA ASN A 54 7.34 6.23 6.16
C ASN A 54 6.74 4.81 6.19
N GLU A 55 5.70 4.55 5.41
CA GLU A 55 5.10 3.21 5.25
C GLU A 55 5.85 2.38 4.20
N VAL A 56 6.65 3.03 3.34
CA VAL A 56 7.36 2.35 2.27
C VAL A 56 8.75 1.95 2.74
N LEU A 57 8.99 0.64 2.80
CA LEU A 57 10.30 0.09 3.06
C LEU A 57 11.23 0.30 1.86
N GLY A 58 12.47 0.69 2.14
CA GLY A 58 13.51 0.96 1.14
C GLY A 58 14.88 1.02 1.79
N ILE A 59 15.92 1.32 1.00
CA ILE A 59 17.30 1.43 1.53
C ILE A 59 17.38 2.45 2.67
N ASP A 60 16.68 3.57 2.54
CA ASP A 60 16.65 4.63 3.55
C ASP A 60 15.58 4.42 4.64
N ASN A 61 14.77 3.36 4.55
CA ASN A 61 13.72 3.03 5.50
C ASN A 61 13.59 1.50 5.65
N LEU A 62 14.47 0.90 6.45
CA LEU A 62 14.56 -0.56 6.58
C LEU A 62 13.50 -1.17 7.49
N ALA A 63 12.75 -0.37 8.26
CA ALA A 63 11.76 -0.88 9.20
C ALA A 63 10.54 0.01 9.29
N THR A 64 9.37 -0.60 9.45
CA THR A 64 8.12 0.12 9.74
C THR A 64 7.32 -0.61 10.82
N CYS A 65 6.49 0.15 11.52
CA CYS A 65 5.67 -0.34 12.61
C CYS A 65 4.27 0.25 12.47
N HIS A 66 3.26 -0.62 12.47
CA HIS A 66 1.86 -0.22 12.46
C HIS A 66 1.18 -0.74 13.72
N GLU A 67 0.53 0.16 14.44
CA GLU A 67 -0.24 -0.17 15.64
C GLU A 67 -1.72 0.03 15.36
N THR A 68 -2.53 -0.93 15.77
CA THR A 68 -3.99 -0.80 15.81
C THR A 68 -4.48 -1.21 17.19
N VAL A 69 -5.36 -0.39 17.76
CA VAL A 69 -5.99 -0.65 19.07
C VAL A 69 -7.37 -1.25 18.84
N LEU A 70 -7.73 -2.22 19.67
CA LEU A 70 -9.08 -2.77 19.71
C LEU A 70 -10.01 -1.77 20.39
N GLU A 71 -11.04 -1.35 19.66
CA GLU A 71 -12.11 -0.51 20.17
C GLU A 71 -13.38 -1.34 20.36
N GLU A 72 -14.06 -1.14 21.49
CA GLU A 72 -15.41 -1.65 21.69
C GLU A 72 -16.43 -0.54 21.41
N ARG A 73 -17.43 -0.88 20.60
CA ARG A 73 -18.55 -0.02 20.24
C ARG A 73 -19.84 -0.70 20.70
N SER A 74 -20.95 0.04 20.69
CA SER A 74 -22.26 -0.47 21.15
C SER A 74 -22.75 -1.74 20.43
N TYR A 75 -22.18 -2.07 19.28
CA TYR A 75 -22.58 -3.20 18.43
C TYR A 75 -21.43 -4.18 18.14
N GLY A 76 -20.30 -4.11 18.86
CA GLY A 76 -19.22 -5.10 18.74
C GLY A 76 -17.81 -4.53 18.93
N LYS A 77 -16.82 -5.40 18.71
CA LYS A 77 -15.39 -5.09 18.85
C LYS A 77 -14.70 -4.98 17.50
N PHE A 78 -13.76 -4.04 17.37
CA PHE A 78 -13.16 -3.69 16.10
C PHE A 78 -11.66 -3.38 16.20
N TRP A 79 -10.90 -3.88 15.23
CA TRP A 79 -9.61 -3.36 14.82
C TRP A 79 -9.85 -2.23 13.80
N GLY A 80 -9.89 -0.99 14.26
CA GLY A 80 -10.27 0.16 13.43
C GLY A 80 -11.73 0.07 12.93
N ASN A 81 -11.93 -0.38 11.69
CA ASN A 81 -13.26 -0.51 11.07
C ASN A 81 -13.70 -1.96 10.80
N SER A 82 -12.96 -2.96 11.28
CA SER A 82 -13.23 -4.38 11.03
C SER A 82 -13.09 -5.21 12.30
N GLY A 83 -13.98 -6.19 12.52
CA GLY A 83 -13.84 -7.19 13.60
C GLY A 83 -12.76 -8.23 13.32
N PHE A 84 -12.12 -8.18 12.15
CA PHE A 84 -11.07 -9.11 11.72
C PHE A 84 -9.94 -8.37 11.04
N ILE A 85 -8.70 -8.65 11.45
CA ILE A 85 -7.48 -8.12 10.83
C ILE A 85 -6.52 -9.27 10.51
N HIS A 86 -5.78 -9.13 9.41
CA HIS A 86 -4.85 -10.14 8.94
C HIS A 86 -3.69 -9.52 8.17
N GLY A 87 -2.62 -10.28 8.04
CA GLY A 87 -1.46 -9.96 7.23
C GLY A 87 -0.55 -11.18 7.07
N PRO A 88 0.65 -11.01 6.49
CA PRO A 88 1.61 -12.09 6.39
C PRO A 88 1.92 -12.69 7.78
N GLY A 89 1.60 -13.97 7.97
CA GLY A 89 1.91 -14.70 9.20
C GLY A 89 0.95 -14.50 10.38
N PHE A 90 -0.14 -13.74 10.26
CA PHE A 90 -1.10 -13.58 11.36
C PHE A 90 -2.55 -13.39 10.90
N LYS A 91 -3.46 -13.73 11.81
CA LYS A 91 -4.91 -13.48 11.75
C LYS A 91 -5.39 -13.19 13.17
N ALA A 92 -6.28 -12.23 13.34
CA ALA A 92 -6.84 -11.90 14.64
C ALA A 92 -8.31 -11.49 14.51
N PHE A 93 -9.18 -12.17 15.27
CA PHE A 93 -10.58 -11.76 15.46
C PHE A 93 -10.66 -10.88 16.71
N ALA A 94 -11.46 -9.83 16.66
CA ALA A 94 -11.57 -8.86 17.76
C ALA A 94 -12.25 -9.46 19.00
N ASP A 95 -13.20 -10.38 18.82
CA ASP A 95 -13.96 -10.97 19.92
C ASP A 95 -13.10 -11.82 20.87
N ASP A 96 -11.96 -12.30 20.41
CA ASP A 96 -11.01 -13.12 21.19
C ASP A 96 -10.19 -12.30 22.20
N PHE A 97 -10.28 -10.96 22.19
CA PHE A 97 -9.46 -10.07 23.01
C PHE A 97 -10.29 -9.04 23.80
N PRO A 98 -9.77 -8.54 24.93
CA PRO A 98 -10.38 -7.42 25.65
C PRO A 98 -10.18 -6.08 24.91
N PRO A 99 -11.08 -5.09 25.09
CA PRO A 99 -10.90 -3.73 24.60
C PRO A 99 -9.61 -3.08 25.10
N GLY A 100 -9.00 -2.24 24.27
CA GLY A 100 -7.69 -1.64 24.53
C GLY A 100 -6.50 -2.54 24.18
N THR A 101 -6.73 -3.80 23.78
CA THR A 101 -5.67 -4.66 23.23
C THR A 101 -5.05 -4.02 22.00
N LYS A 102 -3.73 -4.08 21.88
CA LYS A 102 -3.00 -3.55 20.73
C LYS A 102 -2.48 -4.69 19.89
N ILE A 103 -2.67 -4.59 18.58
CA ILE A 103 -1.91 -5.37 17.61
C ILE A 103 -0.82 -4.47 17.03
N ILE A 104 0.41 -4.94 17.08
CA ILE A 104 1.59 -4.24 16.56
C ILE A 104 2.18 -5.11 15.46
N VAL A 105 2.16 -4.58 14.23
CA VAL A 105 2.74 -5.24 13.06
C VAL A 105 4.03 -4.53 12.71
N ARG A 106 5.15 -5.22 12.92
CA ARG A 106 6.48 -4.73 12.54
C ARG A 106 6.97 -5.47 11.30
N ALA A 107 7.45 -4.71 10.33
CA ALA A 107 8.12 -5.26 9.15
C ALA A 107 9.54 -4.68 9.08
N GLU A 108 10.51 -5.56 8.85
CA GLU A 108 11.93 -5.24 8.79
C GLU A 108 12.56 -5.87 7.55
N VAL A 109 13.34 -5.08 6.81
CA VAL A 109 14.14 -5.54 5.69
C VAL A 109 15.56 -5.78 6.19
N VAL A 110 16.00 -7.03 6.10
CA VAL A 110 17.40 -7.40 6.34
C VAL A 110 18.11 -7.42 4.98
N LEU A 111 19.11 -6.56 4.81
CA LEU A 111 19.94 -6.55 3.62
C LEU A 111 20.93 -7.73 3.67
N PRO A 112 21.29 -8.33 2.53
CA PRO A 112 22.34 -9.34 2.49
C PRO A 112 23.68 -8.73 2.91
N ASP A 113 24.48 -9.49 3.65
CA ASP A 113 25.86 -9.08 3.98
C ASP A 113 26.63 -8.81 2.68
N ALA A 114 27.27 -7.64 2.57
CA ALA A 114 27.99 -7.18 1.38
C ALA A 114 29.28 -7.98 1.06
N ARG A 115 29.45 -9.20 1.58
CA ARG A 115 30.62 -10.06 1.36
C ARG A 115 30.20 -11.48 1.02
N LYS A 116 30.14 -11.77 -0.28
CA LYS A 116 30.56 -13.04 -0.93
C LYS A 116 30.29 -13.02 -2.45
N SER A 117 30.68 -11.96 -3.15
CA SER A 117 31.08 -12.09 -4.57
C SER A 117 32.59 -12.35 -4.60
N GLY A 118 32.96 -13.57 -4.20
CA GLY A 118 34.33 -14.06 -4.29
C GLY A 118 34.76 -14.14 -5.75
N SER A 119 35.84 -13.42 -6.04
CA SER A 119 36.75 -13.60 -7.17
C SER A 119 36.86 -15.04 -7.67
N VAL A 120 36.61 -15.24 -8.97
CA VAL A 120 37.23 -16.33 -9.73
C VAL A 120 37.86 -15.71 -10.96
N ALA A 121 39.18 -15.62 -10.94
CA ALA A 121 40.07 -15.77 -12.10
C ALA A 121 41.51 -15.73 -11.58
N SER A 122 42.06 -16.91 -11.31
CA SER A 122 43.49 -17.19 -11.51
C SER A 122 43.67 -17.70 -12.93
#